data_AF-A0A9W9TYP4-F1
#
_entry.id   AF-A0A9W9TYP4-F1
#
_cell.length_a   1.000
_cell.length_b   1.000
_cell.length_c   1.000
_cell.angle_alpha   90.00
_cell.angle_beta   90.00
_cell.angle_gamma   90.00
#
_symmetry.space_group_name_H-M   'P 1'
#
loop_
_entity.id
_entity.type
_entity.pdbx_description
1 polymer ?
#
loop_
_entity_poly.entity_id
_entity_poly.type
_entity_poly.pdbx_seq_one_letter_code
_entity_poly.pdbx_strand_id
1 'polypeptide(L)'
;MIQNGVGERPSEIPIGLRDICEKIHQVAEDVRTLGRFGNKRSFTLVSNAARIMTSEQSERPFRVYQDFLYEIRRGRNGRSMATLCAASIGKTKAITLNQKDRTTLVRYIANNGSVLTSEPLALLAAQYNIPTAETQFRDKFQIGRPIGLALLPA
;
A
#
# COMPACT_ATOMS: atom_id res chain seq x y z
N MET A 1 -18.40 -20.42 -34.57
CA MET A 1 -19.07 -19.76 -33.43
C MET A 1 -18.68 -20.55 -32.19
N ILE A 2 -18.01 -20.07 -31.15
CA ILE A 2 -17.80 -18.74 -30.56
C ILE A 2 -16.35 -18.66 -30.02
N GLN A 3 -15.82 -17.44 -29.97
CA GLN A 3 -14.46 -17.04 -29.63
C GLN A 3 -14.13 -17.06 -28.12
N ASN A 4 -12.84 -16.83 -27.84
CA ASN A 4 -12.26 -16.07 -26.72
C ASN A 4 -11.74 -16.83 -25.50
N GLY A 5 -10.48 -17.26 -25.62
CA GLY A 5 -9.55 -17.33 -24.50
C GLY A 5 -8.34 -16.45 -24.82
N VAL A 6 -8.48 -15.13 -24.69
CA VAL A 6 -7.33 -14.22 -24.70
C VAL A 6 -6.52 -14.60 -23.46
N GLY A 7 -5.51 -15.45 -23.65
CA GLY A 7 -4.48 -15.64 -22.65
C GLY A 7 -3.89 -14.27 -22.38
N GLU A 8 -4.15 -13.72 -21.19
CA GLU A 8 -3.39 -12.59 -20.68
C GLU A 8 -1.92 -12.98 -20.79
N ARG A 9 -1.21 -12.32 -21.72
CA ARG A 9 0.24 -12.46 -21.80
C ARG A 9 0.79 -12.17 -20.41
N PRO A 10 1.76 -12.97 -19.90
CA PRO A 10 2.46 -12.59 -18.69
C PRO A 10 2.95 -11.17 -18.91
N SER A 11 2.49 -10.25 -18.07
CA SER A 11 2.81 -8.83 -18.19
C SER A 11 4.32 -8.70 -18.16
N GLU A 12 4.93 -8.48 -19.33
CA GLU A 12 6.36 -8.22 -19.42
C GLU A 12 6.67 -7.01 -18.55
N ILE A 13 7.30 -7.28 -17.41
CA ILE A 13 7.72 -6.24 -16.49
C ILE A 13 8.80 -5.45 -17.24
N PRO A 14 8.64 -4.13 -17.43
CA PRO A 14 9.68 -3.31 -18.01
C PRO A 14 11.00 -3.56 -17.26
N ILE A 15 12.12 -3.62 -17.99
CA ILE A 15 13.45 -3.93 -17.40
C ILE A 15 13.74 -3.06 -16.16
N GLY A 16 13.36 -1.78 -16.21
CA GLY A 16 13.53 -0.83 -15.10
C GLY A 16 12.70 -1.10 -13.83
N LEU A 17 11.75 -2.04 -13.88
CA LEU A 17 10.91 -2.46 -12.76
C LEU A 17 11.27 -3.85 -12.22
N ARG A 18 12.11 -4.62 -12.92
CA ARG A 18 12.48 -5.98 -12.53
C ARG A 18 13.05 -6.02 -11.10
N ASP A 19 14.02 -5.17 -10.79
CA ASP A 19 14.63 -5.10 -9.45
C ASP A 19 13.60 -4.81 -8.35
N ILE A 20 12.59 -3.99 -8.67
CA ILE A 20 11.51 -3.65 -7.73
C ILE A 20 10.62 -4.86 -7.49
N CYS A 21 10.23 -5.55 -8.56
CA CYS A 21 9.41 -6.75 -8.50
C CYS A 21 10.12 -7.90 -7.78
N GLU A 22 11.40 -8.12 -8.05
CA GLU A 22 12.25 -9.09 -7.35
C GLU A 22 12.34 -8.74 -5.86
N LYS A 23 12.52 -7.45 -5.52
CA LYS A 23 12.56 -7.01 -4.12
C LYS A 23 11.23 -7.24 -3.40
N ILE A 24 10.10 -7.01 -4.07
CA ILE A 24 8.76 -7.27 -3.52
C ILE A 24 8.60 -8.76 -3.19
N HIS A 25 8.99 -9.64 -4.12
CA HIS A 25 8.94 -11.09 -3.88
C HIS A 25 9.87 -11.52 -2.74
N GLN A 26 11.09 -10.99 -2.69
CA GLN A 26 12.01 -11.30 -1.60
C GLN A 26 11.44 -10.89 -0.23
N VAL A 27 10.89 -9.68 -0.11
CA VAL A 27 10.31 -9.23 1.17
C VAL A 27 9.05 -10.03 1.53
N ALA A 28 8.24 -10.42 0.54
CA ALA A 28 7.07 -11.27 0.77
C ALA A 28 7.49 -12.64 1.31
N GLU A 29 8.55 -13.23 0.74
CA GLU A 29 9.10 -14.50 1.22
C GLU A 29 9.72 -14.36 2.61
N ASP A 30 10.54 -13.34 2.85
CA ASP A 30 11.11 -13.07 4.18
C ASP A 30 10.00 -13.00 5.25
N VAL A 31 8.91 -12.28 4.96
CA VAL A 31 7.77 -12.16 5.88
C VAL A 31 7.04 -13.49 6.07
N ARG A 32 6.86 -14.27 5.00
CA ARG A 32 6.23 -15.59 5.05
C ARG A 32 7.03 -16.56 5.91
N THR A 33 8.34 -16.61 5.72
CA THR A 33 9.24 -17.54 6.41
C THR A 33 9.50 -17.12 7.86
N LEU A 34 9.72 -15.81 8.10
CA LEU A 34 10.19 -15.30 9.40
C LEU A 34 9.08 -14.71 10.27
N GLY A 35 7.89 -14.46 9.71
CA GLY A 35 6.81 -13.74 10.39
C GLY A 35 7.08 -12.24 10.61
N ARG A 36 8.17 -11.71 10.06
CA ARG A 36 8.64 -10.32 10.23
C ARG A 36 9.44 -9.87 9.01
N PHE A 37 9.69 -8.56 8.86
CA PHE A 37 10.61 -8.11 7.82
C PHE A 37 12.03 -8.59 8.08
N GLY A 38 12.70 -9.10 7.04
CA GLY A 38 14.07 -9.60 7.14
C GLY A 38 15.13 -8.54 7.46
N ASN A 39 14.81 -7.25 7.31
CA ASN A 39 15.74 -6.15 7.56
C ASN A 39 15.13 -5.03 8.43
N LYS A 40 15.97 -4.39 9.26
CA LYS A 40 15.56 -3.29 10.15
C LYS A 40 14.97 -2.08 9.41
N ARG A 41 15.49 -1.80 8.21
CA ARG A 41 15.08 -0.63 7.39
C ARG A 41 13.62 -0.74 6.94
N SER A 42 13.13 -1.92 6.63
CA SER A 42 11.75 -2.15 6.19
C SER A 42 10.74 -1.75 7.27
N PHE A 43 11.04 -1.97 8.56
CA PHE A 43 10.19 -1.51 9.65
C PHE A 43 10.07 0.03 9.65
N THR A 44 11.19 0.74 9.50
CA THR A 44 11.20 2.22 9.41
C THR A 44 10.43 2.70 8.18
N LEU A 45 10.55 2.01 7.04
CA LEU A 45 9.83 2.36 5.81
C LEU A 45 8.31 2.20 5.98
N VAL A 46 7.86 1.10 6.58
CA VAL A 46 6.44 0.84 6.83
C VAL A 46 5.87 1.80 7.86
N SER A 47 6.59 2.08 8.95
CA SER A 47 6.15 3.06 9.95
C SER A 47 5.99 4.46 9.33
N ASN A 48 6.94 4.88 8.49
CA ASN A 48 6.83 6.15 7.75
C ASN A 48 5.66 6.14 6.76
N ALA A 49 5.41 5.02 6.09
CA ALA A 49 4.28 4.88 5.18
C ALA A 49 2.94 5.00 5.92
N ALA A 50 2.79 4.34 7.08
CA ALA A 50 1.59 4.44 7.90
C ALA A 50 1.29 5.90 8.25
N ARG A 51 2.30 6.64 8.75
CA ARG A 51 2.18 8.07 9.07
C ARG A 51 1.75 8.90 7.87
N ILE A 52 2.35 8.68 6.70
CA ILE A 52 2.01 9.41 5.47
C ILE A 52 0.59 9.08 5.01
N MET A 53 0.13 7.83 5.19
CA MET A 53 -1.23 7.41 4.83
C MET A 53 -2.31 7.86 5.82
N THR A 54 -1.96 8.39 6.99
CA THR A 54 -2.94 8.86 7.99
C THR A 54 -2.90 10.36 8.22
N SER A 55 -1.97 11.09 7.60
CA SER A 55 -1.86 12.55 7.75
C SER A 55 -2.06 13.27 6.43
N GLU A 56 -2.50 14.52 6.52
CA GLU A 56 -2.55 15.42 5.37
C GLU A 56 -1.13 15.71 4.86
N GLN A 57 -0.94 15.65 3.53
CA GLN A 57 0.34 15.88 2.89
C GLN A 57 0.33 17.19 2.10
N SER A 58 1.09 18.18 2.58
CA SER A 58 1.27 19.47 1.92
C SER A 58 2.29 19.42 0.77
N GLU A 59 3.30 18.55 0.90
CA GLU A 59 4.38 18.40 -0.07
C GLU A 59 4.02 17.43 -1.20
N ARG A 60 4.29 17.85 -2.45
CA ARG A 60 4.01 17.04 -3.64
C ARG A 60 4.62 15.63 -3.59
N PRO A 61 5.90 15.42 -3.21
CA PRO A 61 6.46 14.07 -3.14
C PRO A 61 5.72 13.15 -2.18
N PHE A 62 5.21 13.69 -1.06
CA PHE A 62 4.49 12.89 -0.07
C PHE A 62 3.08 12.56 -0.56
N ARG A 63 2.40 13.49 -1.25
CA ARG A 63 1.14 13.19 -1.94
C ARG A 63 1.31 12.09 -2.98
N VAL A 64 2.34 12.16 -3.83
CA VAL A 64 2.60 11.11 -4.83
C VAL A 64 2.80 9.74 -4.19
N TYR A 65 3.57 9.68 -3.10
CA TYR A 65 3.76 8.41 -2.38
C TYR A 65 2.48 7.92 -1.70
N GLN A 66 1.72 8.84 -1.10
CA GLN A 66 0.45 8.56 -0.46
C GLN A 66 -0.57 8.00 -1.46
N ASP A 67 -0.75 8.65 -2.61
CA ASP A 67 -1.65 8.22 -3.68
C ASP A 67 -1.27 6.84 -4.21
N PHE A 68 0.03 6.60 -4.46
CA PHE A 68 0.52 5.29 -4.88
C PHE A 68 0.15 4.17 -3.89
N LEU A 69 0.35 4.40 -2.59
CA LEU A 69 -0.01 3.41 -1.56
C LEU A 69 -1.54 3.24 -1.45
N TYR A 70 -2.33 4.29 -1.66
CA TYR A 70 -3.79 4.16 -1.69
C TYR A 70 -4.28 3.38 -2.90
N GLU A 71 -3.69 3.57 -4.08
CA GLU A 71 -4.01 2.78 -5.27
C GLU A 71 -3.77 1.29 -5.01
N ILE A 72 -2.62 0.94 -4.44
CA ILE A 72 -2.30 -0.45 -4.06
C ILE A 72 -3.32 -0.97 -3.04
N ARG A 73 -3.59 -0.18 -2.00
CA ARG A 73 -4.51 -0.56 -0.91
C ARG A 73 -5.94 -0.78 -1.39
N ARG A 74 -6.39 -0.08 -2.43
CA ARG A 74 -7.74 -0.27 -3.00
C ARG A 74 -7.90 -1.61 -3.73
N GLY A 75 -6.79 -2.31 -4.02
CA GLY A 75 -6.81 -3.64 -4.61
C GLY A 75 -7.31 -4.74 -3.65
N ARG A 76 -7.51 -5.95 -4.20
CA ARG A 76 -8.11 -7.12 -3.52
C ARG A 76 -7.47 -7.48 -2.17
N ASN A 77 -6.16 -7.28 -2.05
CA ASN A 77 -5.38 -7.67 -0.87
C ASN A 77 -5.08 -6.50 0.07
N GLY A 78 -5.70 -5.35 -0.18
CA GLY A 78 -5.87 -4.30 0.82
C GLY A 78 -4.57 -3.73 1.39
N ARG A 79 -4.62 -3.48 2.70
CA ARG A 79 -3.49 -2.96 3.48
C ARG A 79 -2.24 -3.84 3.43
N SER A 80 -2.37 -5.16 3.29
CA SER A 80 -1.23 -6.07 3.24
C SER A 80 -0.30 -5.77 2.06
N MET A 81 -0.86 -5.48 0.89
CA MET A 81 -0.04 -5.09 -0.28
C MET A 81 0.57 -3.72 -0.11
N ALA A 82 -0.13 -2.77 0.50
CA ALA A 82 0.42 -1.45 0.79
C ALA A 82 1.61 -1.57 1.78
N THR A 83 1.48 -2.40 2.81
CA THR A 83 2.57 -2.74 3.74
C THR A 83 3.78 -3.33 3.02
N LEU A 84 3.56 -4.33 2.16
CA LEU A 84 4.63 -4.98 1.40
C LEU A 84 5.35 -3.99 0.47
N CYS A 85 4.60 -3.14 -0.22
CA CYS A 85 5.17 -2.15 -1.13
C CYS A 85 5.94 -1.07 -0.38
N ALA A 86 5.43 -0.62 0.78
CA ALA A 86 6.17 0.29 1.65
C ALA A 86 7.51 -0.33 2.11
N ALA A 87 7.49 -1.59 2.54
CA ALA A 87 8.68 -2.31 3.00
C ALA A 87 9.72 -2.57 1.90
N SER A 88 9.28 -2.74 0.65
CA SER A 88 10.11 -3.15 -0.49
C SER A 88 10.62 -1.98 -1.31
N ILE A 89 9.74 -1.03 -1.61
CA ILE A 89 10.00 0.10 -2.52
C ILE A 89 10.42 1.33 -1.71
N GLY A 90 9.65 1.61 -0.65
CA GLY A 90 9.80 2.83 0.15
C GLY A 90 9.51 4.12 -0.63
N LYS A 91 9.51 5.23 0.12
CA LYS A 91 9.16 6.55 -0.40
C LYS A 91 10.04 6.99 -1.56
N THR A 92 11.36 7.00 -1.37
CA THR A 92 12.32 7.56 -2.34
C THR A 92 12.21 6.90 -3.71
N LYS A 93 12.05 5.57 -3.77
CA LYS A 93 11.91 4.89 -5.05
C LYS A 93 10.53 5.15 -5.67
N ALA A 94 9.46 5.10 -4.89
CA ALA A 94 8.11 5.34 -5.40
C ALA A 94 7.92 6.75 -6.01
N ILE A 95 8.54 7.79 -5.43
CA ILE A 95 8.45 9.16 -5.94
C ILE A 95 9.27 9.39 -7.23
N THR A 96 10.32 8.60 -7.47
CA THR A 96 11.19 8.74 -8.65
C THR A 96 10.65 7.99 -9.87
N LEU A 97 9.71 7.06 -9.67
CA LEU A 97 8.98 6.43 -10.77
C LEU A 97 8.14 7.48 -11.51
N ASN A 98 7.99 7.32 -12.83
CA ASN A 98 6.99 8.08 -13.57
C ASN A 98 5.59 7.46 -13.33
N GLN A 99 4.54 8.12 -13.83
CA GLN A 99 3.16 7.65 -13.62
C GLN A 99 2.90 6.27 -14.26
N LYS A 100 3.42 6.05 -15.47
CA LYS A 100 3.26 4.78 -16.20
C LYS A 100 3.86 3.61 -15.42
N ASP A 101 5.03 3.81 -14.83
CA ASP A 101 5.72 2.80 -14.04
C ASP A 101 4.99 2.49 -12.74
N ARG A 102 4.48 3.53 -12.04
CA ARG A 102 3.61 3.32 -10.86
C ARG A 102 2.36 2.51 -11.21
N THR A 103 1.66 2.87 -12.28
CA THR A 103 0.46 2.14 -12.74
C THR A 103 0.81 0.70 -13.12
N THR A 104 1.95 0.48 -13.77
CA THR A 104 2.44 -0.87 -14.10
C THR A 104 2.69 -1.70 -12.84
N LEU A 105 3.31 -1.11 -11.80
CA LEU A 105 3.51 -1.78 -10.52
C LEU A 105 2.19 -2.10 -9.82
N VAL A 106 1.24 -1.17 -9.78
CA VAL A 106 -0.09 -1.42 -9.17
C VAL A 106 -0.76 -2.63 -9.84
N ARG A 107 -0.75 -2.70 -11.17
CA ARG A 107 -1.28 -3.84 -11.93
C ARG A 107 -0.51 -5.13 -11.63
N TYR A 108 0.82 -5.06 -11.62
CA TYR A 108 1.66 -6.21 -11.30
C TYR A 108 1.34 -6.78 -9.92
N ILE A 109 1.22 -5.93 -8.89
CA ILE A 109 0.88 -6.33 -7.53
C ILE A 109 -0.52 -6.96 -7.47
N ALA A 110 -1.50 -6.38 -8.16
CA ALA A 110 -2.85 -6.92 -8.24
C ALA A 110 -2.87 -8.33 -8.85
N ASN A 111 -2.13 -8.54 -9.94
CA ASN A 111 -2.08 -9.83 -10.64
C ASN A 111 -1.31 -10.91 -9.87
N ASN A 112 -0.33 -10.51 -9.05
CA ASN A 112 0.49 -11.44 -8.24
C ASN A 112 0.01 -11.57 -6.80
N GLY A 113 -1.18 -11.04 -6.49
CA GLY A 113 -1.66 -10.91 -5.12
C GLY A 113 -1.70 -12.25 -4.35
N SER A 114 -2.03 -13.36 -5.00
CA SER A 114 -2.07 -14.69 -4.38
C SER A 114 -0.69 -15.17 -3.91
N VAL A 115 0.36 -14.84 -4.65
CA VAL A 115 1.75 -15.23 -4.35
C VAL A 115 2.40 -14.25 -3.37
N LEU A 116 1.98 -12.99 -3.36
CA LEU A 116 2.55 -11.96 -2.50
C LEU A 116 1.92 -11.87 -1.11
N THR A 117 0.71 -12.39 -0.96
CA THR A 117 -0.01 -12.35 0.32
C THR A 117 0.40 -13.48 1.25
N SER A 118 0.30 -13.24 2.55
CA SER A 118 0.48 -14.24 3.61
C SER A 118 -0.22 -13.74 4.88
N GLU A 119 -0.58 -14.66 5.77
CA GLU A 119 -1.15 -14.31 7.07
C GLU A 119 -0.19 -13.43 7.91
N PRO A 120 1.12 -13.72 8.01
CA PRO A 120 2.04 -12.85 8.73
C PRO A 120 2.10 -11.43 8.17
N LEU A 121 1.99 -11.26 6.85
CA LEU A 121 1.94 -9.94 6.24
C LEU A 121 0.67 -9.17 6.66
N ALA A 122 -0.46 -9.85 6.78
CA ALA A 122 -1.70 -9.24 7.26
C ALA A 122 -1.60 -8.81 8.73
N LEU A 123 -0.94 -9.62 9.58
CA LEU A 123 -0.66 -9.28 10.97
C LEU A 123 0.27 -8.07 11.08
N LEU A 124 1.33 -8.00 10.27
CA LEU A 124 2.21 -6.83 10.21
C LEU A 124 1.44 -5.58 9.76
N ALA A 125 0.57 -5.70 8.75
CA ALA A 125 -0.24 -4.56 8.30
C ALA A 125 -1.15 -4.03 9.43
N ALA A 126 -1.68 -4.90 10.28
CA ALA A 126 -2.44 -4.53 11.47
C ALA A 126 -1.54 -3.88 12.54
N GLN A 127 -0.40 -4.50 12.85
CA GLN A 127 0.56 -4.03 13.85
C GLN A 127 1.08 -2.62 13.54
N TYR A 128 1.32 -2.33 12.26
CA TYR A 128 1.79 -1.01 11.80
C TYR A 128 0.67 0.00 11.58
N ASN A 129 -0.58 -0.32 11.93
CA ASN A 129 -1.75 0.54 11.75
C ASN A 129 -1.91 1.06 10.32
N ILE A 130 -1.63 0.20 9.32
CA ILE A 130 -1.86 0.59 7.93
C ILE A 130 -3.38 0.71 7.72
N PRO A 131 -3.88 1.87 7.24
CA PRO A 131 -5.31 2.14 7.18
C PRO A 131 -6.07 1.10 6.36
N THR A 132 -7.27 0.73 6.80
CA THR A 132 -8.25 -0.02 6.00
C THR A 132 -9.06 0.94 5.11
N ALA A 133 -9.70 0.44 4.05
CA ALA A 133 -10.50 1.27 3.16
C ALA A 133 -11.51 2.17 3.91
N GLU A 134 -12.03 1.68 5.03
CA GLU A 134 -13.02 2.34 5.89
C GLU A 134 -12.45 3.45 6.78
N THR A 135 -11.20 3.32 7.24
CA THR A 135 -10.60 4.29 8.19
C THR A 135 -10.49 5.69 7.59
N GLN A 136 -10.37 5.77 6.25
CA GLN A 136 -10.20 7.02 5.53
C GLN A 136 -11.51 7.82 5.35
N PHE A 137 -12.67 7.17 5.49
CA PHE A 137 -13.95 7.86 5.48
C PHE A 137 -14.20 8.59 6.80
N ARG A 138 -13.77 8.03 7.94
CA ARG A 138 -14.03 8.65 9.25
C ARG A 138 -13.32 10.00 9.42
N ASP A 139 -12.08 10.13 8.94
CA ASP A 139 -11.31 11.37 9.10
C ASP A 139 -11.80 12.52 8.21
N LYS A 140 -12.48 12.24 7.09
CA LYS A 140 -12.99 13.29 6.18
C LYS A 140 -14.39 13.81 6.56
N PHE A 141 -15.15 13.06 7.35
CA PHE A 141 -16.52 13.41 7.75
C PHE A 141 -16.66 13.91 9.19
N GLN A 142 -15.56 14.01 9.96
CA GLN A 142 -15.55 14.61 11.31
C GLN A 142 -15.25 16.12 11.33
N ILE A 143 -15.24 16.78 10.18
CA ILE A 143 -15.21 18.25 10.10
C ILE A 143 -16.64 18.75 9.91
N GLY A 144 -17.47 18.66 10.96
CA GLY A 144 -18.77 19.32 10.95
C GLY A 144 -19.81 18.71 11.87
N ARG A 145 -19.87 19.22 13.11
CA ARG A 145 -21.07 19.72 13.83
C ARG A 145 -20.89 19.57 15.36
N PRO A 146 -21.54 20.40 16.18
CA PRO A 146 -21.44 21.85 16.26
C PRO A 146 -21.13 22.30 17.71
N ILE A 147 -20.98 23.62 17.86
CA ILE A 147 -20.85 24.38 19.11
C ILE A 147 -21.91 23.94 20.15
N GLY A 148 -21.49 23.93 21.41
CA GLY A 148 -22.18 23.26 22.50
C GLY A 148 -23.58 23.78 22.84
N LEU A 149 -24.34 22.88 23.46
CA LEU A 149 -25.42 23.24 24.38
C LEU A 149 -24.97 22.83 25.78
N ALA A 150 -24.69 23.82 26.62
CA ALA A 150 -24.65 23.63 28.06
C ALA A 150 -26.07 23.28 28.52
N LEU A 151 -26.24 22.09 29.11
CA LEU A 151 -27.38 21.83 29.99
C LEU A 151 -27.11 22.52 31.32
N LEU A 152 -27.85 23.58 31.62
CA LEU A 152 -28.06 24.02 33.00
C LEU A 152 -29.10 23.10 33.65
N PRO A 153 -28.88 22.60 34.87
CA PRO A 153 -29.93 21.92 35.62
C PRO A 153 -30.97 22.92 36.14
N ALA A 154 -32.20 22.43 36.26
CA ALA A 154 -33.40 23.13 36.68
C ALA A 154 -33.38 23.60 38.14
#